data_AF-A0A3E4QX67-F1
#
_entry.id   AF-A0A3E4QX67-F1
#
_cell.length_a   1.000
_cell.length_b   1.000
_cell.length_c   1.000
_cell.angle_alpha   90.00
_cell.angle_beta   90.00
_cell.angle_gamma   90.00
#
_symmetry.space_group_name_H-M   'P 1'
#
loop_
_entity.id
_entity.type
_entity.pdbx_description
1 polymer ?
#
loop_
_entity_poly.entity_id
_entity_poly.type
_entity_poly.pdbx_seq_one_letter_code
_entity_poly.pdbx_strand_id
1 'polypeptide(L)'
;MADKYEEMARQMRADGVSEKMIARFVTEEIEEDEFRRSKGVTEIEALREWKKIPEHIRKLPLANAFCHNCGTAEFAPGYTLRMRHGRVLVEGCCTECGAEVARLCD
;
A
#
# COMPACT_ATOMS: atom_id res chain seq x y z
N MET A 1 -17.96 -3.94 -11.62
CA MET A 1 -16.83 -4.43 -10.78
C MET A 1 -16.65 -5.94 -10.88
N ALA A 2 -17.69 -6.78 -10.81
CA ALA A 2 -17.57 -8.24 -10.99
C ALA A 2 -17.07 -8.65 -12.39
N ASP A 3 -17.44 -7.88 -13.41
CA ASP A 3 -17.16 -8.17 -14.83
C ASP A 3 -15.66 -8.30 -15.17
N LYS A 4 -14.82 -7.41 -14.61
CA LYS A 4 -13.35 -7.43 -14.81
C LYS A 4 -12.72 -8.76 -14.38
N TYR A 5 -13.08 -9.26 -13.20
CA TYR A 5 -12.46 -10.45 -12.62
C TYR A 5 -12.91 -11.73 -13.36
N GLU A 6 -14.17 -11.75 -13.80
CA GLU A 6 -14.68 -12.85 -14.64
C GLU A 6 -14.02 -12.87 -16.02
N GLU A 7 -13.84 -11.71 -16.65
CA GLU A 7 -13.15 -11.59 -17.94
C GLU A 7 -11.70 -12.06 -17.85
N MET A 8 -10.97 -11.63 -16.81
CA MET A 8 -9.62 -12.10 -16.52
C MET A 8 -9.58 -13.63 -16.36
N ALA A 9 -10.52 -14.20 -15.59
CA ALA A 9 -10.61 -15.64 -15.41
C ALA A 9 -10.97 -16.38 -16.71
N ARG A 10 -11.79 -15.81 -17.60
CA ARG A 10 -12.10 -16.39 -18.91
C ARG A 10 -10.87 -16.40 -19.81
N GLN A 11 -10.12 -15.30 -19.87
CA GLN A 11 -8.90 -15.22 -20.67
C GLN A 11 -7.85 -16.23 -20.20
N MET A 12 -7.58 -16.30 -18.89
CA MET A 12 -6.62 -17.26 -18.33
C MET A 12 -7.03 -18.72 -18.58
N ARG A 13 -8.33 -19.03 -18.58
CA ARG A 13 -8.82 -20.36 -18.99
C ARG A 13 -8.55 -20.64 -20.45
N ALA A 14 -8.74 -19.66 -21.33
CA ALA A 14 -8.41 -19.78 -22.75
C ALA A 14 -6.90 -20.00 -22.97
N ASP A 15 -6.06 -19.41 -22.13
CA ASP A 15 -4.60 -19.57 -22.15
C ASP A 15 -4.12 -20.89 -21.51
N GLY A 16 -5.04 -21.75 -21.03
CA GLY A 16 -4.74 -23.06 -20.46
C GLY A 16 -4.21 -23.04 -19.02
N VAL A 17 -4.40 -21.93 -18.30
CA VAL A 17 -4.00 -21.81 -16.89
C VAL A 17 -4.91 -22.66 -16.00
N SER A 18 -4.34 -23.34 -14.99
CA SER A 18 -5.13 -24.17 -14.06
C SER A 18 -6.11 -23.34 -13.21
N GLU A 19 -7.29 -23.88 -12.91
CA GLU A 19 -8.32 -23.23 -12.08
C GLU A 19 -7.79 -22.76 -10.72
N LYS A 20 -6.90 -23.54 -10.09
CA LYS A 20 -6.27 -23.15 -8.82
C LYS A 20 -5.44 -21.87 -8.95
N MET A 21 -4.71 -21.74 -10.05
CA MET A 21 -3.86 -20.59 -10.31
C MET A 21 -4.70 -19.37 -10.69
N ILE A 22 -5.76 -19.57 -11.49
CA ILE A 22 -6.74 -18.53 -11.83
C ILE A 22 -7.39 -17.97 -10.56
N ALA A 23 -7.89 -18.84 -9.68
CA ALA A 23 -8.52 -18.43 -8.43
C ALA A 23 -7.56 -17.58 -7.57
N ARG A 24 -6.30 -18.01 -7.42
CA ARG A 24 -5.28 -17.24 -6.70
C ARG A 24 -5.06 -15.85 -7.30
N PHE A 25 -4.83 -15.77 -8.62
CA PHE A 25 -4.58 -14.49 -9.28
C PHE A 25 -5.76 -13.53 -9.19
N VAL A 26 -6.98 -14.04 -9.37
CA VAL A 26 -8.19 -13.22 -9.24
C VAL A 26 -8.33 -12.69 -7.80
N THR A 27 -8.11 -13.53 -6.79
CA THR A 27 -8.11 -13.09 -5.39
C THR A 27 -7.05 -12.03 -5.14
N GLU A 28 -5.81 -12.24 -5.58
CA GLU A 28 -4.73 -11.26 -5.45
C GLU A 28 -5.10 -9.93 -6.12
N GLU A 29 -5.67 -9.93 -7.34
CA GLU A 29 -6.09 -8.69 -8.01
C GLU A 29 -7.25 -7.98 -7.30
N ILE A 30 -8.19 -8.72 -6.72
CA ILE A 30 -9.27 -8.14 -5.89
C ILE A 30 -8.66 -7.44 -4.68
N GLU A 31 -7.76 -8.12 -3.95
CA GLU A 31 -7.07 -7.54 -2.78
C GLU A 31 -6.27 -6.29 -3.17
N GLU A 32 -5.57 -6.31 -4.31
CA GLU A 32 -4.83 -5.15 -4.82
C GLU A 32 -5.74 -3.99 -5.24
N ASP A 33 -6.89 -4.26 -5.86
CA ASP A 33 -7.88 -3.25 -6.22
C ASP A 33 -8.52 -2.62 -4.98
N GLU A 34 -8.86 -3.43 -3.97
CA GLU A 34 -9.39 -2.95 -2.69
C GLU A 34 -8.36 -2.09 -1.95
N PHE A 35 -7.11 -2.53 -1.94
CA PHE A 35 -6.00 -1.73 -1.44
C PHE A 35 -5.91 -0.42 -2.22
N ARG A 36 -5.92 -0.42 -3.56
CA ARG A 36 -5.88 0.83 -4.33
C ARG A 36 -7.04 1.79 -4.00
N ARG A 37 -8.24 1.27 -3.70
CA ARG A 37 -9.41 2.07 -3.33
C ARG A 37 -9.30 2.77 -1.97
N SER A 38 -8.55 2.23 -1.01
CA SER A 38 -8.37 2.88 0.32
C SER A 38 -7.27 3.93 0.37
N LYS A 39 -6.62 4.25 -0.77
CA LYS A 39 -5.57 5.29 -0.85
C LYS A 39 -6.07 6.63 -0.30
N GLY A 40 -5.24 7.28 0.52
CA GLY A 40 -5.54 8.58 1.12
C GLY A 40 -6.44 8.52 2.36
N VAL A 41 -6.78 7.33 2.86
CA VAL A 41 -7.51 7.15 4.12
C VAL A 41 -6.63 6.40 5.12
N THR A 42 -6.58 6.88 6.36
CA THR A 42 -5.91 6.15 7.44
C THR A 42 -6.79 5.00 7.93
N GLU A 43 -6.27 3.78 7.86
CA GLU A 43 -6.92 2.58 8.36
C GLU A 43 -6.79 2.49 9.89
N ILE A 44 -7.88 2.14 10.56
CA ILE A 44 -7.94 2.07 12.03
C ILE A 44 -6.93 1.04 12.58
N GLU A 45 -6.78 -0.09 11.89
CA GLU A 45 -5.82 -1.14 12.28
C GLU A 45 -4.38 -0.64 12.18
N ALA A 46 -4.00 -0.01 11.07
CA ALA A 46 -2.68 0.58 10.90
C ALA A 46 -2.38 1.64 11.96
N LEU A 47 -3.37 2.47 12.32
CA LEU A 47 -3.23 3.45 13.40
C LEU A 47 -3.01 2.79 14.77
N ARG A 48 -3.65 1.66 15.05
CA ARG A 48 -3.45 0.91 16.29
C ARG A 48 -2.03 0.34 16.37
N GLU A 49 -1.56 -0.31 15.31
CA GLU A 49 -0.19 -0.84 15.23
C GLU A 49 0.85 0.28 15.34
N TRP A 50 0.64 1.38 14.61
CA TRP A 50 1.50 2.56 14.69
C TRP A 50 1.62 3.11 16.10
N LYS A 51 0.51 3.20 16.84
CA LYS A 51 0.50 3.71 18.23
C LYS A 51 1.23 2.81 19.23
N LYS A 52 1.50 1.54 18.91
CA LYS A 52 2.34 0.67 19.76
C LYS A 52 3.81 1.10 19.74
N ILE A 53 4.23 1.81 18.67
CA ILE A 53 5.60 2.29 18.50
C ILE A 53 5.78 3.58 19.31
N PRO A 54 6.80 3.67 20.19
CA PRO A 54 7.10 4.90 20.92
C PRO A 54 7.28 6.11 19.99
N GLU A 55 6.83 7.29 20.41
CA GLU A 55 6.82 8.49 19.54
C GLU A 55 8.20 8.83 18.96
N HIS A 56 9.25 8.77 19.77
CA HIS A 56 10.61 9.05 19.31
C HIS A 56 11.08 8.06 18.24
N ILE A 57 10.63 6.80 18.30
CA ILE A 57 10.91 5.80 17.28
C ILE A 57 10.07 6.06 16.02
N ARG A 58 8.79 6.46 16.15
CA ARG A 58 7.94 6.82 14.99
C ARG A 58 8.50 7.97 14.15
N LYS A 59 9.28 8.88 14.74
CA LYS A 59 9.96 9.96 14.00
C LYS A 59 11.01 9.45 13.03
N LEU A 60 11.65 8.31 13.33
CA LEU A 60 12.70 7.74 12.48
C LEU A 60 12.17 7.35 11.08
N PRO A 61 11.12 6.51 10.92
CA PRO A 61 10.59 6.19 9.60
C PRO A 61 9.97 7.40 8.88
N LEU A 62 9.47 8.40 9.62
CA LEU A 62 8.97 9.65 9.02
C LEU A 62 10.08 10.53 8.44
N ALA A 63 11.29 10.45 9.01
CA ALA A 63 12.49 11.12 8.52
C ALA A 63 13.36 10.23 7.61
N ASN A 64 12.87 9.03 7.24
CA ASN A 64 13.60 8.07 6.40
C ASN A 64 12.71 7.43 5.31
N ALA A 65 12.13 8.24 4.44
CA ALA A 65 11.35 7.84 3.28
C ALA A 65 11.97 8.37 1.99
N PHE A 66 12.63 7.48 1.24
CA PHE A 66 13.32 7.84 0.01
C PHE A 66 12.36 8.41 -1.04
N CYS A 67 12.60 9.67 -1.43
CA CYS A 67 11.93 10.29 -2.56
C CYS A 67 12.66 9.98 -3.87
N HIS A 68 12.02 9.23 -4.76
CA HIS A 68 12.60 8.92 -6.08
C HIS A 68 12.86 10.16 -6.95
N ASN A 69 12.16 11.27 -6.70
CA ASN A 69 12.25 12.49 -7.51
C ASN A 69 13.44 13.39 -7.11
N CYS A 70 13.72 13.55 -5.82
CA CYS A 70 14.73 14.49 -5.33
C CYS A 70 15.78 13.87 -4.38
N GLY A 71 15.61 12.62 -3.96
CA GLY A 71 16.52 11.93 -3.05
C GLY A 71 16.34 12.27 -1.56
N THR A 72 15.53 13.26 -1.21
CA THR A 72 15.24 13.59 0.19
C THR A 72 14.48 12.46 0.89
N ALA A 73 14.66 12.35 2.21
CA ALA A 73 14.17 11.25 3.01
C ALA A 73 13.04 11.63 4.00
N GLU A 74 12.37 12.77 3.86
CA GLU A 74 11.43 13.25 4.88
C GLU A 74 10.01 13.48 4.35
N PHE A 75 9.02 13.04 5.13
CA PHE A 75 7.60 13.30 4.87
C PHE A 75 7.19 14.72 5.28
N ALA A 76 6.41 15.37 4.43
CA ALA A 76 5.62 16.53 4.80
C ALA A 76 4.54 16.17 5.84
N PRO A 77 4.03 17.14 6.63
CA PRO A 77 2.88 16.92 7.49
C PRO A 77 1.64 16.43 6.71
N GLY A 78 0.87 15.51 7.30
CA GLY A 78 -0.39 15.01 6.72
C GLY A 78 -0.32 13.63 6.07
N TYR A 79 0.50 12.72 6.58
CA TYR A 79 0.58 11.34 6.10
C TYR A 79 -0.65 10.49 6.50
N THR A 80 -0.89 9.42 5.74
CA THR A 80 -1.87 8.37 6.04
C THR A 80 -1.20 7.05 6.39
N LEU A 81 -1.89 6.22 7.17
CA LEU A 81 -1.40 4.92 7.62
C LEU A 81 -2.30 3.79 7.12
N ARG A 82 -1.70 2.76 6.54
CA ARG A 82 -2.44 1.62 5.98
C ARG A 82 -1.73 0.31 6.25
N MET A 83 -2.46 -0.80 6.25
CA MET A 83 -1.87 -2.12 6.41
C MET A 83 -1.49 -2.67 5.05
N ARG A 84 -0.24 -3.15 4.93
CA ARG A 84 0.24 -3.82 3.72
C ARG A 84 1.05 -5.05 4.12
N HIS A 85 0.57 -6.23 3.74
CA HIS A 85 1.19 -7.52 4.07
C HIS A 85 1.55 -7.66 5.56
N GLY A 86 0.66 -7.23 6.46
CA GLY A 86 0.85 -7.32 7.91
C GLY A 86 1.76 -6.25 8.53
N ARG A 87 2.18 -5.24 7.75
CA ARG A 87 3.03 -4.14 8.20
C ARG A 87 2.37 -2.78 7.97
N VAL A 88 2.78 -1.79 8.76
CA VAL A 88 2.29 -0.42 8.58
C VAL A 88 2.99 0.22 7.39
N LEU A 89 2.21 0.66 6.41
CA LEU A 89 2.62 1.52 5.31
C LEU A 89 2.26 2.97 5.65
N VAL A 90 3.26 3.84 5.64
CA VAL A 90 3.08 5.29 5.70
C VAL A 90 3.06 5.82 4.27
N GLU A 91 2.01 6.55 3.90
CA GLU A 91 1.88 7.22 2.61
C GLU A 91 1.74 8.73 2.83
N GLY A 92 2.38 9.53 1.98
CA GLY A 92 2.35 10.99 2.10
C GLY A 92 3.14 11.66 1.00
N CYS A 93 3.57 12.90 1.23
CA CYS A 93 4.33 13.68 0.26
C CYS A 93 5.73 14.00 0.78
N CYS A 94 6.70 14.13 -0.12
CA CYS A 94 8.03 14.59 0.19
C CYS A 94 8.00 16.05 0.65
N THR A 95 8.72 16.38 1.73
CA THR A 95 8.78 17.75 2.26
C THR A 95 9.38 18.76 1.27
N GLU A 96 10.34 18.34 0.43
CA GLU A 96 11.07 19.24 -0.48
C GLU A 96 10.36 19.48 -1.82
N CYS A 97 9.88 18.41 -2.47
CA CYS A 97 9.35 18.49 -3.83
C CYS A 97 7.85 18.17 -3.93
N GLY A 98 7.21 17.77 -2.84
CA GLY A 98 5.78 17.44 -2.81
C GLY A 98 5.39 16.14 -3.52
N ALA A 99 6.34 15.41 -4.11
CA ALA A 99 6.06 14.14 -4.78
C ALA A 99 5.54 13.09 -3.78
N GLU A 100 4.65 12.20 -4.25
CA GLU A 100 4.15 11.08 -3.43
C GLU A 100 5.32 10.17 -3.01
N VAL A 101 5.35 9.83 -1.73
CA VAL A 101 6.33 8.92 -1.13
C VAL A 101 5.62 7.95 -0.20
N ALA A 102 6.19 6.77 -0.05
CA ALA A 102 5.68 5.76 0.84
C ALA A 102 6.84 5.04 1.55
N ARG A 103 6.59 4.61 2.79
CA ARG A 103 7.55 3.85 3.60
C ARG A 103 6.83 2.71 4.30
N LEU A 104 7.27 1.49 4.02
CA LEU A 104 6.85 0.31 4.78
C LEU A 104 7.69 0.22 6.06
N CYS A 105 7.03 0.12 7.21
CA CYS A 105 7.66 0.00 8.52
C CYS A 105 7.75 -1.47 8.93
N ASP A 106 8.93 -1.88 9.39
CA ASP A 106 9.28 -3.22 9.86
C ASP A 106 9.37 -3.34 11.39
#